data_AF-A0A7L5T435-F1
#
_entry.id   AF-A0A7L5T435-F1
#
_cell.length_a   1.000
_cell.length_b   1.000
_cell.length_c   1.000
_cell.angle_alpha   90.00
_cell.angle_beta   90.00
_cell.angle_gamma   90.00
#
_symmetry.space_group_name_H-M   'P 1'
#
loop_
_entity.id
_entity.type
_entity.pdbx_description
1 polymer ?
#
loop_
_entity_poly.entity_id
_entity_poly.type
_entity_poly.pdbx_seq_one_letter_code
_entity_poly.pdbx_strand_id
1 'polypeptide(L)'
;MAYAIWSVTGRKVRQLLDRPAGTREAHDEVVFAPGTGFRVLGVRTVRGAPVVLLRELPATATAYVDEASELSQLDRKALARLEVALADEIPAGEAQDWPERCVGPVGPVT
;
A
#
# COMPACT_ATOMS: atom_id res chain seq x y z
N MET A 1 2.20 11.77 5.29
CA MET A 1 1.36 11.33 4.14
C MET A 1 1.27 9.82 4.19
N ALA A 2 0.07 9.25 4.06
CA ALA A 2 -0.14 7.81 4.16
C ALA A 2 -0.79 7.24 2.89
N TYR A 3 -0.73 5.91 2.75
CA TYR A 3 -1.32 5.18 1.63
C TYR A 3 -2.25 4.08 2.17
N ALA A 4 -3.42 3.94 1.54
CA ALA A 4 -4.31 2.80 1.75
C ALA A 4 -4.42 2.02 0.44
N ILE A 5 -4.03 0.75 0.46
CA ILE A 5 -3.80 -0.03 -0.76
C ILE A 5 -4.73 -1.25 -0.78
N TRP A 6 -5.57 -1.35 -1.81
CA TRP A 6 -6.25 -2.59 -2.15
C TRP A 6 -5.31 -3.47 -2.97
N SER A 7 -4.80 -4.52 -2.35
CA SER A 7 -3.78 -5.42 -2.90
C SER A 7 -4.29 -6.87 -2.95
N VAL A 8 -3.85 -7.60 -3.97
CA VAL A 8 -4.06 -9.05 -4.12
C VAL A 8 -2.76 -9.84 -4.09
N THR A 9 -1.61 -9.25 -4.43
CA THR A 9 -0.32 -9.96 -4.48
C THR A 9 0.67 -9.58 -3.38
N GLY A 10 0.38 -8.55 -2.60
CA GLY A 10 1.21 -8.12 -1.47
C GLY A 10 1.61 -9.29 -0.56
N ARG A 11 2.91 -9.43 -0.31
CA ARG A 11 3.44 -10.56 0.45
C ARG A 11 3.62 -10.17 1.91
N LYS A 12 2.99 -10.93 2.82
CA LYS A 12 3.26 -10.82 4.25
C LYS A 12 4.64 -11.40 4.55
N VAL A 13 5.55 -10.59 5.11
CA VAL A 13 6.94 -11.02 5.35
C VAL A 13 7.28 -11.22 6.81
N ARG A 14 6.35 -10.94 7.73
CA ARG A 14 6.59 -11.04 9.17
C ARG A 14 7.11 -12.42 9.61
N GLN A 15 6.72 -13.49 8.92
CA GLN A 15 7.17 -14.87 9.22
C GLN A 15 8.55 -15.21 8.63
N LEU A 16 9.04 -14.44 7.66
CA LEU A 16 10.35 -14.63 7.02
C LEU A 16 11.44 -13.80 7.68
N LEU A 17 11.05 -12.76 8.41
CA LEU A 17 11.95 -11.95 9.21
C LEU A 17 12.10 -12.67 10.55
N ASP A 18 13.28 -13.22 10.85
CA ASP A 18 13.63 -13.86 12.14
C ASP A 18 13.54 -12.85 13.30
N ARG A 19 12.32 -12.47 13.67
CA ARG A 19 12.02 -11.55 14.76
C ARG A 19 11.65 -12.39 15.99
N PRO A 20 12.29 -12.18 17.16
CA PRO A 20 11.98 -12.95 18.35
C PRO A 20 10.49 -12.90 18.67
N ALA A 21 9.88 -14.08 18.79
CA ALA A 21 8.49 -14.26 19.17
C ALA A 21 8.30 -13.69 20.59
N GLY A 22 7.65 -12.53 20.71
CA GLY A 22 7.38 -11.93 22.02
C GLY A 22 7.06 -10.43 22.02
N THR A 23 7.44 -9.67 20.99
CA THR A 23 7.04 -8.26 20.88
C THR A 23 5.59 -8.18 20.39
N ARG A 24 4.67 -7.95 21.34
CA ARG A 24 3.21 -7.85 21.13
C ARG A 24 2.79 -6.70 20.18
N GLU A 25 3.73 -5.83 19.81
CA GLU A 25 3.57 -4.63 18.97
C GLU A 25 4.09 -4.79 17.53
N ALA A 26 4.43 -6.00 17.08
CA ALA A 26 4.93 -6.19 15.72
C ALA A 26 3.78 -6.16 14.69
N HIS A 27 3.57 -4.99 14.06
CA HIS A 27 2.65 -4.80 12.93
C HIS A 27 2.92 -5.79 11.79
N ASP A 28 1.87 -6.18 11.06
CA ASP A 28 2.00 -6.96 9.83
C ASP A 28 2.72 -6.13 8.76
N GLU A 29 3.80 -6.69 8.19
CA GLU A 29 4.54 -6.05 7.10
C GLU A 29 4.18 -6.71 5.77
N VAL A 30 3.80 -5.87 4.80
CA VAL A 30 3.47 -6.26 3.43
C VAL A 30 4.44 -5.60 2.48
N VAL A 31 5.13 -6.40 1.66
CA VAL A 31 6.04 -5.90 0.61
C VAL A 31 5.47 -6.14 -0.78
N PHE A 32 5.80 -5.21 -1.68
CA PHE A 32 5.50 -5.26 -3.10
C PHE A 32 6.82 -5.35 -3.87
N ALA A 33 6.82 -6.10 -4.97
CA ALA A 33 8.02 -6.21 -5.80
C ALA A 33 8.31 -4.86 -6.50
N PRO A 34 9.58 -4.53 -6.79
CA PRO A 34 9.90 -3.43 -7.67
C PRO A 34 9.15 -3.56 -9.01
N GLY A 35 8.57 -2.45 -9.48
CA GLY A 35 7.75 -2.44 -10.69
C GLY A 35 6.28 -2.80 -10.50
N THR A 36 5.82 -3.13 -9.28
CA THR A 36 4.38 -3.24 -9.00
C THR A 36 3.70 -1.90 -9.29
N GLY A 37 2.74 -1.91 -10.21
CA GLY A 37 1.96 -0.72 -10.56
C GLY A 37 0.73 -0.55 -9.67
N PHE A 38 0.39 0.71 -9.40
CA PHE A 38 -0.80 1.08 -8.64
C PHE A 38 -1.62 2.12 -9.38
N ARG A 39 -2.93 1.93 -9.43
CA ARG A 39 -3.87 2.96 -9.87
C ARG A 39 -4.25 3.84 -8.69
N VAL A 40 -4.10 5.15 -8.87
CA VAL A 40 -4.62 6.14 -7.91
C VAL A 40 -6.13 6.25 -8.06
N LEU A 41 -6.86 6.01 -6.96
CA LEU A 41 -8.32 6.07 -6.90
C LEU A 41 -8.82 7.41 -6.35
N GLY A 42 -7.98 8.09 -5.57
CA GLY A 42 -8.29 9.39 -4.98
C GLY A 42 -7.46 9.67 -3.73
N VAL A 43 -7.70 10.85 -3.13
CA VAL A 43 -7.10 11.27 -1.87
C VAL A 43 -8.22 11.59 -0.88
N ARG A 44 -8.06 11.20 0.38
CA ARG A 44 -8.97 11.52 1.48
C ARG A 44 -8.20 12.13 2.64
N THR A 45 -8.86 12.97 3.43
CA THR A 45 -8.31 13.47 4.69
C THR A 45 -8.80 12.58 5.82
N VAL A 46 -7.90 11.92 6.53
CA VAL A 46 -8.19 11.07 7.69
C VAL A 46 -7.42 11.64 8.88
N ARG A 47 -8.14 12.00 9.95
CA ARG A 47 -7.56 12.63 11.16
C ARG A 47 -6.64 13.82 10.85
N GLY A 48 -7.04 14.65 9.87
CA GLY A 48 -6.29 15.84 9.45
C GLY A 48 -5.09 15.58 8.53
N ALA A 49 -4.80 14.32 8.17
CA ALA A 49 -3.70 13.97 7.29
C ALA A 49 -4.19 13.39 5.94
N PRO A 50 -3.51 13.67 4.81
CA PRO A 50 -3.86 13.09 3.52
C PRO A 50 -3.50 11.59 3.44
N VAL A 51 -4.45 10.81 2.95
CA VAL A 51 -4.34 9.37 2.65
C VAL A 51 -4.64 9.16 1.17
N VAL A 52 -3.67 8.59 0.44
CA VAL A 52 -3.84 8.24 -0.97
C VAL A 52 -4.41 6.83 -1.08
N LEU A 53 -5.50 6.69 -1.83
CA LEU A 53 -6.19 5.43 -2.04
C LEU A 53 -5.71 4.79 -3.34
N LEU A 54 -5.20 3.56 -3.25
CA LEU A 54 -4.55 2.85 -4.35
C LEU A 54 -5.19 1.49 -4.59
N ARG A 55 -5.22 1.06 -5.86
CA ARG A 55 -5.46 -0.33 -6.24
C ARG A 55 -4.24 -0.90 -6.94
N GLU A 56 -3.80 -2.07 -6.50
CA GLU A 56 -2.76 -2.82 -7.20
C GLU A 56 -3.23 -3.22 -8.62
N LEU A 57 -2.36 -3.02 -9.60
CA LEU A 57 -2.55 -3.47 -10.97
C LEU A 57 -1.92 -4.86 -11.16
N PRO A 58 -2.51 -5.74 -11.97
CA PRO A 58 -1.84 -6.97 -12.40
C PRO A 58 -0.47 -6.65 -13.03
N ALA A 59 0.51 -7.53 -12.85
CA ALA A 59 1.87 -7.33 -13.38
C ALA A 59 1.89 -7.02 -14.89
N THR A 60 0.99 -7.66 -15.65
CA THR A 60 0.82 -7.45 -17.10
C THR A 60 0.20 -6.10 -17.48
N ALA A 61 -0.50 -5.44 -16.54
CA ALA A 61 -1.14 -4.14 -16.78
C ALA A 61 -0.18 -2.96 -16.58
N THR A 62 0.99 -3.17 -15.98
CA THR A 62 2.00 -2.10 -15.84
C THR A 62 2.65 -1.72 -17.17
N ALA A 63 2.59 -2.61 -18.17
CA ALA A 63 3.06 -2.36 -19.53
C ALA A 63 2.06 -1.54 -20.38
N TYR A 64 0.82 -1.42 -19.93
CA TYR A 64 -0.20 -0.56 -20.53
C TYR A 64 -0.59 0.47 -19.48
N VAL A 65 0.06 1.64 -19.50
CA VAL A 65 -0.49 2.82 -18.83
C VAL A 65 -1.88 3.04 -19.42
N ASP A 66 -2.91 2.59 -18.70
CA ASP A 66 -4.29 2.85 -19.04
C ASP A 66 -4.52 4.36 -18.83
N GLU A 67 -4.29 5.12 -19.90
CA GLU A 67 -4.49 6.57 -19.98
C GLU A 67 -5.97 6.96 -19.85
N ALA A 68 -6.88 5.99 -19.71
CA ALA A 68 -8.25 6.27 -19.37
C ALA A 68 -8.30 7.08 -18.06
N SER A 69 -8.73 8.33 -18.15
CA SER A 69 -8.92 9.21 -17.00
C SER A 69 -10.03 8.71 -16.06
N GLU A 70 -10.91 7.84 -16.56
CA GLU A 70 -12.07 7.34 -15.81
C GLU A 70 -11.76 6.09 -14.99
N LEU A 71 -12.37 5.99 -13.81
CA LEU A 71 -12.24 4.81 -12.96
C LEU A 71 -13.10 3.65 -13.51
N SER A 72 -12.44 2.52 -13.76
CA SER A 72 -13.11 1.27 -14.12
C SER A 72 -14.07 0.79 -13.01
N GLN A 73 -14.89 -0.21 -13.31
CA GLN A 73 -15.73 -0.85 -12.28
C GLN A 73 -14.89 -1.48 -11.15
N LEU A 74 -13.72 -2.03 -11.47
CA LEU A 74 -12.81 -2.60 -10.46
C LEU A 74 -12.23 -1.51 -9.55
N ASP A 75 -11.91 -0.35 -10.12
CA ASP A 75 -11.44 0.82 -9.37
C ASP A 75 -12.50 1.33 -8.40
N ARG A 76 -13.73 1.52 -8.89
CA ARG A 76 -14.86 1.95 -8.05
C ARG A 76 -15.18 0.96 -6.92
N LYS A 77 -15.09 -0.34 -7.21
CA LYS A 77 -15.29 -1.40 -6.22
C LYS A 77 -14.21 -1.41 -5.13
N ALA A 78 -12.95 -1.18 -5.51
CA ALA A 78 -11.84 -1.07 -4.57
C ALA A 78 -11.95 0.21 -3.73
N LEU A 79 -12.27 1.34 -4.37
CA LEU A 79 -12.47 2.63 -3.70
C LEU A 79 -13.54 2.53 -2.60
N ALA A 80 -14.72 1.99 -2.91
CA ALA A 80 -15.79 1.83 -1.94
C ALA A 80 -15.38 0.96 -0.72
N ARG A 81 -14.57 -0.09 -0.94
CA ARG A 81 -14.05 -0.92 0.15
C ARG A 81 -13.05 -0.18 1.02
N LEU A 82 -12.15 0.60 0.40
CA LEU A 82 -11.19 1.42 1.13
C LEU A 82 -11.89 2.50 1.94
N GLU A 83 -12.95 3.12 1.42
CA GLU A 83 -13.74 4.12 2.14
C GLU A 83 -14.44 3.54 3.37
N VAL A 84 -15.05 2.35 3.24
CA VAL A 84 -15.63 1.63 4.40
C VAL A 84 -14.55 1.33 5.44
N ALA A 85 -13.40 0.81 5.00
CA ALA A 85 -12.30 0.49 5.90
C ALA A 85 -11.76 1.72 6.65
N LEU A 86 -11.68 2.88 5.99
CA LEU A 86 -11.26 4.12 6.64
C LEU A 86 -12.31 4.69 7.60
N ALA A 87 -13.60 4.45 7.33
CA ALA A 87 -14.68 4.84 8.22
C ALA A 87 -14.67 4.03 9.53
N ASP A 88 -14.25 2.76 9.49
CA ASP A 88 -14.07 1.89 10.66
C ASP A 88 -12.84 2.27 11.52
N GLU A 89 -12.34 3.50 11.38
CA GLU A 89 -11.30 4.10 12.22
C GLU A 89 -10.00 3.29 12.31
N ILE A 90 -9.58 2.65 11.21
CA ILE A 90 -8.27 1.99 11.13
C ILE A 90 -7.22 2.94 11.74
N PRO A 91 -6.45 2.48 12.74
CA PRO A 91 -5.38 3.28 13.30
C PRO A 91 -4.52 3.77 12.14
N ALA A 92 -4.48 5.09 11.94
CA ALA A 92 -3.48 5.66 11.08
C ALA A 92 -2.18 5.27 11.76
N GLY A 93 -1.44 4.34 11.15
CA GLY A 93 -0.16 3.91 11.69
C GLY A 93 0.66 5.17 11.95
N GLU A 94 1.20 5.30 13.15
CA GLU A 94 2.20 6.32 13.40
C GLU A 94 3.31 6.15 12.36
N ALA A 95 3.93 7.26 11.95
CA ALA A 95 5.09 7.19 11.07
C ALA A 95 6.20 6.43 11.81
N GLN A 96 6.24 5.12 11.63
CA GLN A 96 7.26 4.27 12.19
C GLN A 96 8.54 4.46 11.39
N ASP A 97 9.66 4.57 12.09
CA ASP A 97 10.97 4.64 11.45
C ASP A 97 11.13 3.48 10.47
N TRP A 98 11.60 3.79 9.28
CA TRP A 98 11.81 2.80 8.24
C TRP A 98 12.80 1.75 8.75
N PRO A 99 12.54 0.43 8.56
CA PRO A 99 13.46 -0.59 9.03
C PRO A 99 14.86 -0.36 8.44
N GLU A 100 15.91 -0.51 9.25
CA GLU A 100 17.30 -0.33 8.79
C GLU A 100 17.62 -1.10 7.51
N ARG A 101 17.10 -2.33 7.39
CA ARG A 101 17.27 -3.19 6.20
C ARG A 101 16.66 -2.61 4.91
N CYS A 102 15.75 -1.67 5.04
CA CYS A 102 15.07 -1.02 3.93
C CYS A 102 15.68 0.38 3.65
N VAL A 103 16.72 0.79 4.39
CA VAL A 103 17.52 1.98 4.12
C VAL A 103 18.52 1.66 3.01
N GLY A 104 18.49 2.45 1.92
CA GLY A 104 19.38 2.28 0.78
C GLY A 104 18.80 2.91 -0.50
N PRO A 105 19.59 3.00 -1.58
CA PRO A 105 19.11 3.53 -2.85
C PRO A 105 18.00 2.66 -3.44
N VAL A 106 16.91 3.30 -3.89
CA VAL A 106 15.84 2.62 -4.61
C VAL A 106 16.24 2.51 -6.08
N GLY A 107 16.78 1.35 -6.47
CA GLY A 107 17.24 1.07 -7.84
C GLY A 107 18.76 1.05 -8.00
N PRO A 108 19.28 0.71 -9.19
CA PRO A 108 20.70 0.67 -9.45
C PRO A 108 21.33 2.05 -9.24
N VAL A 109 22.44 2.11 -8.52
CA VAL A 109 23.32 3.28 -8.51
C VAL A 109 24.06 3.25 -9.84
N THR A 110 23.58 4.04 -10.79
CA THR A 110 24.28 4.32 -12.05
C THR A 110 24.85 5.72 -12.00
#